data_AF-A0A433DGR2-F1
#
_entry.id   AF-A0A433DGR2-F1
#
_cell.length_a   1.000
_cell.length_b   1.000
_cell.length_c   1.000
_cell.angle_alpha   90.00
_cell.angle_beta   90.00
_cell.angle_gamma   90.00
#
_symmetry.space_group_name_H-M   'P 1'
#
loop_
_entity.id
_entity.type
_entity.pdbx_description
1 polymer ?
#
loop_
_entity_poly.entity_id
_entity_poly.type
_entity_poly.pdbx_seq_one_letter_code
_entity_poly.pdbx_strand_id
1 'polypeptide(L)'
;MPKSQMWKLKSGTIVEEELAIHSFILDTDDEIIQKHFSNADLEEIIDTPGPIIPELFDEVAEYLSQFSGKTNLTDIREIMNKSDTRFDKNYVRDLYHDLDYIRFALYAIIREIESGQLRGNNFESWYNCHVWHAVIDQGLGDLKGIAVIRTSIATTLRKNAHRTLTNRRKLGRRGDWILRSVGNGERDEYGAGEAGKQWADQFWTKFLKEVGLKLPKILKDMLMKLMRKAEWDPVNCAKIQTFGIIHAGEYFIVSGLIMMTIYMDRPCGFVYRVQRGEIMEIPDSDEKFPSVLEILATVLRIKISKYD
;
A
#
# COMPACT_ATOMS: atom_id res chain seq x y z
N MET A 1 -21.98 11.49 -19.04
CA MET A 1 -21.91 10.02 -19.02
C MET A 1 -23.34 9.50 -19.08
N PRO A 2 -23.65 8.42 -19.82
CA PRO A 2 -25.00 7.86 -19.84
C PRO A 2 -25.37 7.35 -18.44
N LYS A 3 -26.55 7.72 -17.93
CA LYS A 3 -27.03 7.23 -16.61
C LYS A 3 -27.16 5.71 -16.55
N SER A 4 -27.37 5.05 -17.68
CA SER A 4 -27.42 3.59 -17.81
C SER A 4 -26.09 2.90 -17.51
N GLN A 5 -24.97 3.63 -17.47
CA GLN A 5 -23.64 3.11 -17.16
C GLN A 5 -23.15 3.50 -15.75
N MET A 6 -23.97 4.23 -14.99
CA MET A 6 -23.65 4.67 -13.64
C MET A 6 -24.02 3.59 -12.62
N TRP A 7 -23.37 3.62 -11.46
CA TRP A 7 -23.64 2.70 -10.38
C TRP A 7 -24.93 3.12 -9.64
N LYS A 8 -26.00 2.37 -9.89
CA LYS A 8 -27.28 2.52 -9.21
C LYS A 8 -27.41 1.46 -8.10
N LEU A 9 -27.57 1.92 -6.87
CA LEU A 9 -27.79 1.07 -5.70
C LEU A 9 -29.25 0.58 -5.63
N LYS A 10 -29.54 -0.41 -4.78
CA LYS A 10 -30.89 -0.97 -4.59
C LYS A 10 -31.91 0.07 -4.14
N SER A 11 -31.48 1.06 -3.35
CA SER A 11 -32.31 2.21 -2.95
C SER A 11 -32.73 3.11 -4.11
N GLY A 12 -32.02 3.04 -5.24
CA GLY A 12 -32.16 3.93 -6.39
C GLY A 12 -31.12 5.05 -6.44
N THR A 13 -30.32 5.23 -5.38
CA THR A 13 -29.21 6.20 -5.33
C THR A 13 -28.21 5.95 -6.45
N ILE A 14 -27.76 7.02 -7.12
CA ILE A 14 -26.73 6.97 -8.16
C ILE A 14 -25.42 7.48 -7.56
N VAL A 15 -24.46 6.59 -7.36
CA VAL A 15 -23.22 6.88 -6.61
C VAL A 15 -22.41 8.01 -7.25
N GLU A 16 -22.32 8.05 -8.58
CA GLU A 16 -21.60 9.11 -9.29
C GLU A 16 -22.21 10.51 -9.11
N GLU A 17 -23.51 10.62 -8.85
CA GLU A 17 -24.17 11.92 -8.64
C GLU A 17 -23.76 12.53 -7.29
N GLU A 18 -23.52 11.69 -6.28
CA GLU A 18 -23.00 12.11 -4.97
C GLU A 18 -21.48 12.41 -4.99
N LEU A 19 -20.73 11.82 -5.92
CA LEU A 19 -19.26 11.90 -5.96
C LEU A 19 -18.67 12.87 -6.99
N ALA A 20 -19.51 13.57 -7.76
CA ALA A 20 -19.06 14.42 -8.87
C ALA A 20 -18.01 15.47 -8.45
N ILE A 21 -18.06 15.95 -7.20
CA ILE A 21 -17.11 16.93 -6.63
C ILE A 21 -15.80 16.30 -6.13
N HIS A 22 -15.77 14.98 -5.91
CA HIS A 22 -14.64 14.22 -5.36
C HIS A 22 -13.84 13.45 -6.42
N SER A 23 -13.93 13.86 -7.68
CA SER A 23 -13.28 13.16 -8.80
C SER A 23 -13.70 11.69 -8.91
N PHE A 24 -14.95 11.33 -8.56
CA PHE A 24 -15.45 9.95 -8.58
C PHE A 24 -14.63 8.97 -7.72
N ILE A 25 -13.95 9.46 -6.68
CA ILE A 25 -13.27 8.63 -5.69
C ILE A 25 -14.23 8.47 -4.51
N LEU A 26 -14.55 7.23 -4.15
CA LEU A 26 -15.40 6.82 -3.03
C LEU A 26 -14.51 6.23 -1.94
N ASP A 27 -14.17 7.03 -0.94
CA ASP A 27 -13.46 6.54 0.24
C ASP A 27 -14.49 6.06 1.27
N THR A 28 -14.52 4.75 1.52
CA THR A 28 -15.51 4.14 2.40
C THR A 28 -15.32 4.54 3.86
N ASP A 29 -14.16 5.09 4.22
CA ASP A 29 -13.81 5.51 5.58
C ASP A 29 -13.83 7.05 5.75
N ASP A 30 -14.26 7.79 4.72
CA ASP A 30 -14.43 9.25 4.80
C ASP A 30 -15.83 9.61 5.29
N GLU A 31 -15.92 10.15 6.51
CA GLU A 31 -17.18 10.56 7.13
C GLU A 31 -17.99 11.58 6.31
N ILE A 32 -17.33 12.42 5.51
CA ILE A 32 -18.04 13.39 4.67
C ILE A 32 -18.72 12.63 3.53
N ILE A 33 -18.02 11.69 2.91
CA ILE A 33 -18.56 10.87 1.84
C ILE A 33 -19.68 9.97 2.37
N GLN A 34 -19.50 9.34 3.53
CA GLN A 34 -20.52 8.48 4.14
C GLN A 34 -21.86 9.20 4.36
N LYS A 35 -21.84 10.50 4.71
CA LYS A 35 -23.07 11.30 4.94
C LYS A 35 -23.96 11.47 3.70
N HIS A 36 -23.46 11.16 2.51
CA HIS A 36 -24.24 11.19 1.27
C HIS A 36 -25.08 9.92 1.06
N PHE A 37 -24.85 8.87 1.84
CA PHE A 37 -25.45 7.56 1.63
C PHE A 37 -26.23 7.12 2.87
N SER A 38 -27.27 6.31 2.66
CA SER A 38 -27.92 5.60 3.76
C SER A 38 -27.04 4.46 4.28
N ASN A 39 -27.31 3.95 5.49
CA ASN A 39 -26.57 2.79 6.00
C ASN A 39 -26.68 1.56 5.08
N ALA A 40 -27.85 1.34 4.47
CA ALA A 40 -28.05 0.24 3.52
C ALA A 40 -27.26 0.45 2.21
N ASP A 41 -27.14 1.70 1.75
CA ASP A 41 -26.31 2.05 0.60
C ASP A 41 -24.82 1.82 0.90
N LEU A 42 -24.36 2.20 2.09
CA LEU A 42 -22.98 1.98 2.53
C LEU A 42 -22.65 0.49 2.65
N GLU A 43 -23.55 -0.30 3.23
CA GLU A 43 -23.41 -1.76 3.29
C GLU A 43 -23.32 -2.36 1.89
N GLU A 44 -24.20 -1.96 0.96
CA GLU A 44 -24.14 -2.40 -0.44
C GLU A 44 -22.81 -1.99 -1.12
N ILE A 45 -22.32 -0.78 -0.88
CA ILE A 45 -21.04 -0.29 -1.42
C ILE A 45 -19.86 -1.11 -0.88
N ILE A 46 -19.85 -1.42 0.42
CA ILE A 46 -18.77 -2.15 1.09
C ILE A 46 -18.78 -3.61 0.62
N ASP A 47 -19.95 -4.23 0.57
CA ASP A 47 -20.13 -5.64 0.19
C ASP A 47 -19.97 -5.89 -1.32
N THR A 48 -19.91 -4.82 -2.13
CA THR A 48 -19.68 -4.97 -3.57
C THR A 48 -18.32 -5.64 -3.81
N PRO A 49 -18.27 -6.76 -4.55
CA PRO A 49 -17.02 -7.49 -4.76
C PRO A 49 -15.93 -6.62 -5.42
N GLY A 50 -14.69 -6.81 -4.97
CA GLY A 50 -13.50 -6.22 -5.56
C GLY A 50 -12.42 -7.27 -5.83
N PRO A 51 -11.27 -6.86 -6.38
CA PRO A 51 -10.10 -7.72 -6.49
C PRO A 51 -9.72 -8.32 -5.13
N ILE A 52 -9.50 -9.64 -5.10
CA ILE A 52 -9.16 -10.37 -3.88
C ILE A 52 -7.70 -10.09 -3.53
N ILE A 53 -7.45 -9.69 -2.28
CA ILE A 53 -6.10 -9.67 -1.70
C ILE A 53 -5.79 -11.11 -1.28
N PRO A 54 -4.78 -11.76 -1.87
CA PRO A 54 -4.52 -13.16 -1.62
C PRO A 54 -3.93 -13.39 -0.23
N GLU A 55 -4.15 -14.60 0.27
CA GLU A 55 -3.54 -15.07 1.51
C GLU A 55 -2.04 -15.33 1.31
N LEU A 56 -1.31 -15.37 2.43
CA LEU A 56 0.10 -15.76 2.40
C LEU A 56 0.22 -17.24 2.04
N PHE A 57 1.31 -17.61 1.36
CA PHE A 57 1.65 -19.02 1.22
C PHE A 57 1.86 -19.66 2.59
N ASP A 58 1.42 -20.91 2.75
CA ASP A 58 1.51 -21.66 4.01
C ASP A 58 2.92 -21.63 4.60
N GLU A 59 3.96 -21.85 3.78
CA GLU A 59 5.35 -21.83 4.26
C GLU A 59 5.76 -20.46 4.85
N VAL A 60 5.27 -19.36 4.28
CA VAL A 60 5.54 -18.00 4.76
C VAL A 60 4.78 -17.74 6.06
N ALA A 61 3.51 -18.13 6.11
CA ALA A 61 2.67 -18.00 7.30
C ALA A 61 3.22 -18.84 8.47
N GLU A 62 3.62 -20.09 8.20
CA GLU A 62 4.28 -20.97 9.16
C GLU A 62 5.60 -20.38 9.65
N TYR A 63 6.40 -19.78 8.77
CA TYR A 63 7.66 -19.14 9.18
C TYR A 63 7.42 -17.93 10.09
N LEU A 64 6.50 -17.03 9.73
CA LEU A 64 6.11 -15.89 10.57
C LEU A 64 5.57 -16.35 11.94
N SER A 65 4.81 -17.45 11.97
CA SER A 65 4.21 -17.99 13.19
C SER A 65 5.23 -18.40 14.26
N GLN A 66 6.49 -18.69 13.87
CA GLN A 66 7.55 -19.02 14.80
C GLN A 66 7.89 -17.86 15.75
N PHE A 67 7.64 -16.63 15.30
CA PHE A 67 7.86 -15.39 16.05
C PHE A 67 6.63 -14.93 16.83
N SER A 68 5.46 -15.58 16.63
CA SER A 68 4.22 -15.20 17.30
C SER A 68 4.33 -15.34 18.82
N GLY A 69 3.84 -14.32 19.55
CA GLY A 69 3.87 -14.28 21.01
C GLY A 69 5.26 -14.06 21.62
N LYS A 70 6.29 -13.75 20.82
CA LYS A 70 7.61 -13.40 21.32
C LYS A 70 7.65 -11.91 21.65
N THR A 71 7.95 -11.60 22.91
CA THR A 71 8.04 -10.24 23.45
C THR A 71 9.45 -9.88 23.91
N ASN A 72 10.43 -10.74 23.62
CA ASN A 72 11.84 -10.56 23.96
C ASN A 72 12.70 -10.71 22.70
N LEU A 73 13.56 -9.73 22.43
CA LEU A 73 14.44 -9.72 21.25
C LEU A 73 15.44 -10.88 21.25
N THR A 74 15.84 -11.37 22.42
CA THR A 74 16.76 -12.53 22.55
C THR A 74 16.13 -13.77 21.95
N ASP A 75 14.87 -14.08 22.31
CA ASP A 75 14.15 -15.23 21.77
C ASP A 75 13.98 -15.14 20.25
N ILE A 76 13.69 -13.93 19.75
CA ILE A 76 13.55 -13.67 18.32
C ILE A 76 14.89 -13.90 17.62
N ARG A 77 16.00 -13.40 18.17
CA ARG A 77 17.36 -13.64 17.66
C ARG A 77 17.72 -15.11 17.68
N GLU A 78 17.36 -15.85 18.72
CA GLU A 78 17.60 -17.29 18.79
C GLU A 78 16.87 -18.02 17.66
N ILE A 79 15.59 -17.70 17.41
CA ILE A 79 14.83 -18.28 16.30
C ILE A 79 15.49 -17.94 14.95
N MET A 80 15.88 -16.68 14.75
CA MET A 80 16.56 -16.27 13.52
C MET A 80 17.91 -16.97 13.34
N ASN A 81 18.67 -17.18 14.40
CA ASN A 81 20.01 -17.79 14.30
C ASN A 81 19.99 -19.32 14.28
N LYS A 82 18.82 -19.97 14.40
CA LYS A 82 18.71 -21.42 14.18
C LYS A 82 19.21 -21.76 12.77
N SER A 83 20.04 -22.81 12.70
CA SER A 83 20.54 -23.33 11.44
C SER A 83 19.37 -23.76 10.56
N ASP A 84 19.30 -23.20 9.36
CA ASP A 84 18.28 -23.50 8.37
C ASP A 84 18.93 -23.50 6.99
N THR A 85 18.91 -24.67 6.35
CA THR A 85 19.57 -24.87 5.07
C THR A 85 18.95 -24.05 3.94
N ARG A 86 17.73 -23.55 4.10
CA ARG A 86 17.10 -22.68 3.09
C ARG A 86 17.87 -21.38 2.87
N PHE A 87 18.70 -20.96 3.82
CA PHE A 87 19.49 -19.73 3.76
C PHE A 87 21.00 -19.96 3.56
N ASP A 88 21.42 -21.19 3.25
CA ASP A 88 22.84 -21.54 3.08
C ASP A 88 23.19 -21.91 1.62
N LYS A 89 24.02 -22.94 1.43
CA LYS A 89 24.32 -23.54 0.13
C LYS A 89 23.08 -23.99 -0.65
N ASN A 90 21.95 -24.23 0.00
CA ASN A 90 20.70 -24.61 -0.68
C ASN A 90 19.79 -23.41 -1.00
N TYR A 91 20.24 -22.17 -0.80
CA TYR A 91 19.43 -20.99 -1.11
C TYR A 91 19.08 -20.91 -2.59
N VAL A 92 17.78 -20.84 -2.87
CA VAL A 92 17.20 -20.60 -4.19
C VAL A 92 16.33 -19.36 -4.11
N ARG A 93 16.76 -18.27 -4.73
CA ARG A 93 16.07 -16.96 -4.67
C ARG A 93 14.58 -17.06 -4.97
N ASP A 94 14.20 -17.69 -6.08
CA ASP A 94 12.80 -17.76 -6.50
C ASP A 94 11.91 -18.59 -5.55
N LEU A 95 12.49 -19.38 -4.63
CA LEU A 95 11.74 -20.17 -3.64
C LEU A 95 11.78 -19.54 -2.24
N TYR A 96 12.95 -19.05 -1.82
CA TYR A 96 13.19 -18.66 -0.43
C TYR A 96 13.38 -17.16 -0.21
N HIS A 97 13.21 -16.33 -1.26
CA HIS A 97 13.33 -14.87 -1.11
C HIS A 97 12.44 -14.32 -0.01
N ASP A 98 11.17 -14.73 0.08
CA ASP A 98 10.24 -14.15 1.05
C ASP A 98 10.61 -14.50 2.49
N LEU A 99 11.14 -15.71 2.71
CA LEU A 99 11.66 -16.13 4.01
C LEU A 99 12.95 -15.38 4.37
N ASP A 100 13.84 -15.17 3.41
CA ASP A 100 15.08 -14.42 3.57
C ASP A 100 14.81 -12.92 3.83
N TYR A 101 13.84 -12.35 3.11
CA TYR A 101 13.32 -11.01 3.35
C TYR A 101 12.82 -10.84 4.79
N ILE A 102 11.99 -11.78 5.28
CA ILE A 102 11.49 -11.73 6.67
C ILE A 102 12.67 -11.67 7.64
N ARG A 103 13.68 -12.52 7.45
CA ARG A 103 14.89 -12.52 8.30
C ARG A 103 15.62 -11.19 8.23
N PHE A 104 15.83 -10.65 7.03
CA PHE A 104 16.51 -9.38 6.83
C PHE A 104 15.76 -8.22 7.52
N ALA A 105 14.45 -8.14 7.30
CA ALA A 105 13.60 -7.08 7.86
C ALA A 105 13.55 -7.16 9.39
N LEU A 106 13.37 -8.37 9.96
CA LEU A 106 13.43 -8.57 11.41
C LEU A 106 14.79 -8.17 11.96
N TYR A 107 15.89 -8.56 11.31
CA TYR A 107 17.24 -8.21 11.76
C TYR A 107 17.44 -6.69 11.80
N ALA A 108 17.01 -5.99 10.74
CA ALA A 108 17.10 -4.53 10.65
C ALA A 108 16.29 -3.86 11.77
N ILE A 109 15.02 -4.25 11.96
CA ILE A 109 14.13 -3.66 12.96
C ILE A 109 14.65 -3.91 14.39
N ILE A 110 15.06 -5.15 14.71
CA ILE A 110 15.60 -5.50 16.03
C ILE A 110 16.81 -4.61 16.37
N ARG A 111 17.71 -4.37 15.40
CA ARG A 111 18.86 -3.49 15.63
C ARG A 111 18.45 -2.05 15.95
N GLU A 112 17.40 -1.54 15.31
CA GLU A 112 16.92 -0.18 15.56
C GLU A 112 16.13 -0.05 16.88
N ILE A 113 15.47 -1.13 17.32
CA ILE A 113 14.88 -1.20 18.67
C ILE A 113 16.00 -1.21 19.73
N GLU A 114 17.00 -2.08 19.59
CA GLU A 114 18.12 -2.19 20.53
C GLU A 114 18.97 -0.91 20.61
N SER A 115 19.14 -0.21 19.48
CA SER A 115 19.90 1.04 19.43
C SER A 115 19.16 2.21 20.09
N GLY A 116 17.84 2.06 20.34
CA GLY A 116 16.97 3.13 20.82
C GLY A 116 16.77 4.27 19.82
N GLN A 117 17.25 4.13 18.58
CA GLN A 117 17.17 5.21 17.58
C GLN A 117 15.74 5.44 17.11
N LEU A 118 14.84 4.45 17.20
CA LEU A 118 13.43 4.64 16.84
C LEU A 118 12.74 5.75 17.67
N ARG A 119 13.17 5.95 18.93
CA ARG A 119 12.69 7.00 19.86
C ARG A 119 13.27 8.39 19.59
N GLY A 120 14.22 8.47 18.65
CA GLY A 120 14.90 9.71 18.31
C GLY A 120 14.06 10.55 17.36
N ASN A 121 14.18 11.88 17.46
CA ASN A 121 13.61 12.82 16.46
C ASN A 121 14.42 12.78 15.16
N ASN A 122 14.36 11.66 14.46
CA ASN A 122 15.09 11.43 13.23
C ASN A 122 14.45 12.13 12.03
N PHE A 123 15.25 12.33 10.98
CA PHE A 123 14.73 12.83 9.71
C PHE A 123 13.89 11.75 9.01
N GLU A 124 12.92 12.17 8.20
CA GLU A 124 12.10 11.25 7.40
C GLU A 124 12.96 10.33 6.52
N SER A 125 14.06 10.86 5.97
CA SER A 125 15.04 10.08 5.20
C SER A 125 15.74 8.99 6.01
N TRP A 126 15.92 9.20 7.32
CA TRP A 126 16.50 8.19 8.20
C TRP A 126 15.55 7.00 8.33
N TYR A 127 14.27 7.24 8.64
CA TYR A 127 13.26 6.17 8.70
C TYR A 127 13.13 5.46 7.35
N ASN A 128 13.18 6.20 6.24
CA ASN A 128 13.14 5.62 4.90
C ASN A 128 14.32 4.68 4.64
N CYS A 129 15.53 5.03 5.05
CA CYS A 129 16.73 4.21 4.81
C CYS A 129 16.88 3.05 5.80
N HIS A 130 16.55 3.27 7.08
CA HIS A 130 16.82 2.32 8.16
C HIS A 130 15.66 1.35 8.39
N VAL A 131 14.42 1.76 8.13
CA VAL A 131 13.23 0.96 8.41
C VAL A 131 12.46 0.64 7.14
N TRP A 132 11.95 1.65 6.44
CA TRP A 132 11.03 1.42 5.32
C TRP A 132 11.70 0.77 4.11
N HIS A 133 13.00 0.98 3.91
CA HIS A 133 13.77 0.25 2.93
C HIS A 133 13.78 -1.26 3.23
N ALA A 134 14.04 -1.64 4.48
CA ALA A 134 14.06 -3.04 4.88
C ALA A 134 12.67 -3.68 4.84
N VAL A 135 11.62 -2.92 5.17
CA VAL A 135 10.25 -3.40 5.21
C VAL A 135 9.61 -3.47 3.81
N ILE A 136 9.71 -2.41 3.01
CA ILE A 136 8.96 -2.25 1.75
C ILE A 136 9.85 -2.61 0.56
N ASP A 137 11.00 -1.96 0.39
CA ASP A 137 11.82 -2.11 -0.82
C ASP A 137 12.34 -3.55 -0.96
N GLN A 138 12.82 -4.14 0.13
CA GLN A 138 13.33 -5.52 0.11
C GLN A 138 12.20 -6.54 -0.05
N GLY A 139 11.02 -6.29 0.53
CA GLY A 139 9.86 -7.18 0.39
C GLY A 139 9.33 -7.25 -1.04
N LEU A 140 9.53 -6.19 -1.82
CA LEU A 140 9.14 -6.11 -3.24
C LEU A 140 10.34 -6.36 -4.18
N GLY A 141 11.51 -6.70 -3.66
CA GLY A 141 12.79 -6.73 -4.39
C GLY A 141 12.96 -7.89 -5.37
N ASP A 142 12.14 -8.94 -5.27
CA ASP A 142 12.18 -10.08 -6.17
C ASP A 142 11.19 -10.02 -7.34
N LEU A 143 10.31 -9.02 -7.36
CA LEU A 143 9.39 -8.78 -8.46
C LEU A 143 10.17 -8.51 -9.76
N LYS A 144 10.22 -9.53 -10.63
CA LYS A 144 10.95 -9.46 -11.91
C LYS A 144 10.35 -8.37 -12.78
N GLY A 145 11.22 -7.47 -13.27
CA GLY A 145 10.80 -6.38 -14.15
C GLY A 145 10.03 -5.26 -13.45
N ILE A 146 10.07 -5.18 -12.12
CA ILE A 146 9.48 -4.10 -11.34
C ILE A 146 10.59 -3.40 -10.54
N ALA A 147 10.46 -2.08 -10.35
CA ALA A 147 11.33 -1.30 -9.48
C ALA A 147 10.55 -0.25 -8.70
N VAL A 148 11.10 0.10 -7.54
CA VAL A 148 10.63 1.20 -6.71
C VAL A 148 11.31 2.51 -7.15
N ILE A 149 10.53 3.53 -7.49
CA ILE A 149 11.00 4.86 -7.96
C ILE A 149 10.33 6.00 -7.19
N ARG A 150 10.57 7.27 -7.58
CA ARG A 150 10.08 8.47 -6.86
C ARG A 150 9.07 9.36 -7.62
N THR A 151 8.70 9.12 -8.87
CA THR A 151 7.80 10.06 -9.62
C THR A 151 6.83 9.37 -10.56
N SER A 152 5.54 9.73 -10.47
CA SER A 152 4.46 9.07 -11.23
C SER A 152 4.40 9.57 -12.67
N ILE A 153 4.58 8.62 -13.59
CA ILE A 153 4.34 8.74 -15.02
C ILE A 153 2.84 8.77 -15.30
N ALA A 154 2.01 7.98 -14.62
CA ALA A 154 0.57 7.97 -14.85
C ALA A 154 -0.07 9.35 -14.61
N THR A 155 0.24 9.99 -13.48
CA THR A 155 -0.19 11.37 -13.21
C THR A 155 0.42 12.36 -14.20
N THR A 156 1.67 12.14 -14.63
CA THR A 156 2.30 12.97 -15.67
C THR A 156 1.51 12.88 -16.97
N LEU A 157 1.16 11.68 -17.43
CA LEU A 157 0.43 11.47 -18.69
C LEU A 157 -0.95 12.12 -18.64
N ARG A 158 -1.73 11.89 -17.57
CA ARG A 158 -3.05 12.52 -17.41
C ARG A 158 -2.96 14.04 -17.45
N LYS A 159 -2.05 14.65 -16.69
CA LYS A 159 -1.89 16.12 -16.64
C LYS A 159 -1.52 16.75 -17.99
N ASN A 160 -0.97 15.97 -18.91
CA ASN A 160 -0.53 16.43 -20.22
C ASN A 160 -1.35 15.83 -21.38
N ALA A 161 -2.47 15.16 -21.12
CA ALA A 161 -3.29 14.51 -22.14
C ALA A 161 -3.77 15.49 -23.24
N HIS A 162 -3.89 16.78 -22.91
CA HIS A 162 -4.27 17.85 -23.82
C HIS A 162 -3.18 18.93 -23.95
N ARG A 163 -1.90 18.58 -23.70
CA ARG A 163 -0.80 19.55 -23.74
C ARG A 163 -0.51 19.98 -25.19
N THR A 164 -0.36 21.29 -25.38
CA THR A 164 0.15 21.91 -26.62
C THR A 164 1.63 22.31 -26.50
N LEU A 165 2.29 22.59 -27.62
CA LEU A 165 3.72 22.96 -27.68
C LEU A 165 4.09 24.16 -26.79
N THR A 166 3.16 25.10 -26.62
CA THR A 166 3.37 26.36 -25.88
C THR A 166 3.47 26.18 -24.35
N ASN A 167 2.99 25.06 -23.81
CA ASN A 167 2.89 24.85 -22.38
C ASN A 167 4.02 23.96 -21.87
N ARG A 168 4.72 24.36 -20.79
CA ARG A 168 5.72 23.48 -20.14
C ARG A 168 5.08 22.14 -19.72
N ARG A 169 5.78 21.03 -19.94
CA ARG A 169 5.31 19.69 -19.52
C ARG A 169 5.12 19.66 -18.01
N LYS A 170 3.90 19.37 -17.57
CA LYS A 170 3.57 19.23 -16.14
C LYS A 170 4.11 17.89 -15.64
N LEU A 171 4.79 17.88 -14.49
CA LEU A 171 5.22 16.62 -13.89
C LEU A 171 4.12 16.06 -12.98
N GLY A 172 4.10 14.73 -12.89
CA GLY A 172 3.34 13.98 -11.91
C GLY A 172 3.78 14.34 -10.49
N ARG A 173 2.97 13.94 -9.52
CA ARG A 173 3.36 14.11 -8.12
C ARG A 173 4.58 13.23 -7.84
N ARG A 174 5.54 13.78 -7.09
CA ARG A 174 6.67 13.02 -6.57
C ARG A 174 6.17 12.33 -5.31
N GLY A 175 5.87 11.04 -5.42
CA GLY A 175 5.57 10.20 -4.27
C GLY A 175 6.87 9.74 -3.62
N ASP A 176 6.81 9.34 -2.36
CA ASP A 176 7.99 8.85 -1.65
C ASP A 176 8.45 7.53 -2.23
N TRP A 177 7.53 6.65 -2.62
CA TRP A 177 7.88 5.52 -3.48
C TRP A 177 6.76 5.21 -4.47
N ILE A 178 7.11 4.65 -5.63
CA ILE A 178 6.17 4.23 -6.68
C ILE A 178 6.65 2.89 -7.22
N LEU A 179 5.78 1.90 -7.22
CA LEU A 179 6.05 0.60 -7.80
C LEU A 179 5.74 0.63 -9.29
N ARG A 180 6.76 0.40 -10.13
CA ARG A 180 6.65 0.55 -11.58
C ARG A 180 7.37 -0.56 -12.34
N SER A 181 6.82 -0.98 -13.47
CA SER A 181 7.55 -1.82 -14.40
C SER A 181 8.79 -1.11 -14.97
N VAL A 182 9.82 -1.91 -15.25
CA VAL A 182 11.11 -1.50 -15.84
C VAL A 182 11.41 -2.28 -17.11
N GLY A 183 12.36 -1.76 -17.90
CA GLY A 183 12.75 -2.31 -19.19
C GLY A 183 12.30 -1.46 -20.37
N ASN A 184 12.31 -2.06 -21.57
CA ASN A 184 12.03 -1.38 -22.84
C ASN A 184 10.53 -1.25 -23.15
N GLY A 185 9.67 -1.81 -22.30
CA GLY A 185 8.21 -1.75 -22.44
C GLY A 185 7.58 -0.49 -21.85
N GLU A 186 6.24 -0.49 -21.83
CA GLU A 186 5.49 0.55 -21.14
C GLU A 186 5.77 0.55 -19.64
N ARG A 187 6.01 1.75 -19.10
CA ARG A 187 6.31 1.97 -17.69
C ARG A 187 5.02 2.11 -16.91
N ASP A 188 4.39 0.98 -16.63
CA ASP A 188 3.14 0.86 -15.87
C ASP A 188 3.39 0.93 -14.38
N GLU A 189 2.46 1.55 -13.67
CA GLU A 189 2.57 1.83 -12.25
C GLU A 189 1.45 1.11 -11.53
N TYR A 190 1.79 0.42 -10.44
CA TYR A 190 0.90 -0.50 -9.73
C TYR A 190 0.59 -0.04 -8.30
N GLY A 191 1.46 0.79 -7.74
CA GLY A 191 1.24 1.37 -6.42
C GLY A 191 2.14 2.53 -6.10
N ALA A 192 1.83 3.22 -5.01
CA ALA A 192 2.57 4.37 -4.53
C ALA A 192 2.55 4.48 -3.01
N GLY A 193 3.50 5.20 -2.43
CA GLY A 193 3.41 5.60 -1.03
C GLY A 193 3.79 7.04 -0.79
N GLU A 194 3.28 7.55 0.33
CA GLU A 194 3.62 8.86 0.88
C GLU A 194 4.15 8.63 2.31
N ALA A 195 5.24 9.33 2.60
CA ALA A 195 5.94 9.28 3.87
C ALA A 195 5.62 10.53 4.69
N GLY A 196 5.37 10.31 5.98
CA GLY A 196 5.29 11.36 6.97
C GLY A 196 6.50 11.33 7.89
N LYS A 197 7.21 12.45 8.09
CA LYS A 197 8.15 12.53 9.22
C LYS A 197 7.46 12.22 10.56
N GLN A 198 6.24 12.70 10.75
CA GLN A 198 5.52 12.65 12.02
C GLN A 198 4.12 12.11 11.81
N TRP A 199 3.72 11.30 12.77
CA TRP A 199 2.36 10.91 13.06
C TRP A 199 1.89 11.66 14.30
N ALA A 200 0.66 12.16 14.31
CA ALA A 200 0.04 12.70 15.52
C ALA A 200 -1.13 11.80 15.92
N ASP A 201 -2.09 11.68 15.02
CA ASP A 201 -3.23 10.77 15.09
C ASP A 201 -3.90 10.68 13.70
N GLN A 202 -4.96 9.89 13.62
CA GLN A 202 -5.77 9.71 12.40
C GLN A 202 -6.56 10.97 11.99
N PHE A 203 -6.66 11.98 12.86
CA PHE A 203 -7.36 13.24 12.60
C PHE A 203 -6.41 14.34 12.12
N TRP A 204 -5.10 14.06 12.06
CA TRP A 204 -4.11 15.04 11.70
C TRP A 204 -4.24 15.49 10.24
N THR A 205 -4.23 16.81 10.02
CA THR A 205 -4.56 17.39 8.71
C THR A 205 -3.66 16.92 7.57
N LYS A 206 -2.35 16.72 7.78
CA LYS A 206 -1.50 16.22 6.68
C LYS A 206 -1.75 14.73 6.43
N PHE A 207 -2.05 13.93 7.44
CA PHE A 207 -2.46 12.54 7.24
C PHE A 207 -3.76 12.46 6.46
N LEU A 208 -4.82 13.17 6.90
CA LEU A 208 -6.10 13.25 6.20
C LEU A 208 -5.94 13.67 4.73
N LYS A 209 -5.02 14.61 4.45
CA LYS A 209 -4.69 15.01 3.07
C LYS A 209 -3.94 13.93 2.30
N GLU A 210 -3.09 13.14 2.95
CA GLU A 210 -2.34 12.06 2.32
C GLU A 210 -3.24 10.88 1.99
N VAL A 211 -4.01 10.40 2.97
CA VAL A 211 -4.96 9.29 2.84
C VAL A 211 -6.17 9.63 1.98
N GLY A 212 -6.82 10.78 2.18
CA GLY A 212 -8.11 11.07 1.54
C GLY A 212 -8.00 11.82 0.22
N LEU A 213 -6.82 12.31 -0.17
CA LEU A 213 -6.69 13.19 -1.34
C LEU A 213 -5.48 12.92 -2.22
N LYS A 214 -4.27 12.96 -1.65
CA LYS A 214 -3.03 12.91 -2.44
C LYS A 214 -2.81 11.52 -3.01
N LEU A 215 -2.76 10.50 -2.16
CA LEU A 215 -2.47 9.13 -2.56
C LEU A 215 -3.60 8.56 -3.41
N PRO A 216 -4.90 8.68 -3.06
CA PRO A 216 -5.99 8.21 -3.91
C PRO A 216 -5.97 8.79 -5.33
N LYS A 217 -5.63 10.08 -5.49
CA LYS A 217 -5.55 10.68 -6.83
C LYS A 217 -4.41 10.09 -7.66
N ILE A 218 -3.29 9.73 -7.04
CA ILE A 218 -2.19 9.04 -7.73
C ILE A 218 -2.65 7.62 -8.12
N LEU A 219 -3.22 6.87 -7.17
CA LEU A 219 -3.70 5.51 -7.41
C LEU A 219 -4.76 5.47 -8.51
N LYS A 220 -5.69 6.42 -8.51
CA LYS A 220 -6.69 6.56 -9.58
C LYS A 220 -6.04 6.77 -10.96
N ASP A 221 -5.04 7.64 -11.04
CA ASP A 221 -4.33 7.91 -12.29
C ASP A 221 -3.63 6.64 -12.80
N MET A 222 -3.04 5.85 -11.90
CA MET A 222 -2.42 4.56 -12.20
C MET A 222 -3.47 3.53 -12.65
N LEU A 223 -4.57 3.37 -11.90
CA LEU A 223 -5.64 2.43 -12.20
C LEU A 223 -6.26 2.73 -13.57
N MET A 224 -6.59 3.99 -13.84
CA MET A 224 -7.12 4.40 -15.16
C MET A 224 -6.19 4.03 -16.31
N LYS A 225 -4.87 4.12 -16.12
CA LYS A 225 -3.90 3.73 -17.15
C LYS A 225 -3.93 2.22 -17.37
N LEU A 226 -3.95 1.43 -16.30
CA LEU A 226 -4.05 -0.03 -16.36
C LEU A 226 -5.36 -0.48 -17.02
N MET A 227 -6.50 0.13 -16.67
CA MET A 227 -7.80 -0.16 -17.27
C MET A 227 -7.82 0.13 -18.78
N ARG A 228 -7.19 1.23 -19.22
CA ARG A 228 -7.06 1.54 -20.66
C ARG A 228 -6.21 0.51 -21.39
N LYS A 229 -5.16 0.01 -20.74
CA LYS A 229 -4.30 -1.04 -21.29
C LYS A 229 -5.03 -2.38 -21.42
N ALA A 230 -5.94 -2.66 -20.49
CA ALA A 230 -6.89 -3.77 -20.58
C ALA A 230 -8.09 -3.47 -21.50
N GLU A 231 -8.03 -2.40 -22.30
CA GLU A 231 -9.08 -1.97 -23.25
C GLU A 231 -10.47 -1.78 -22.61
N TRP A 232 -10.53 -1.53 -21.30
CA TRP A 232 -11.77 -1.48 -20.52
C TRP A 232 -12.59 -2.77 -20.57
N ASP A 233 -11.96 -3.91 -20.85
CA ASP A 233 -12.61 -5.21 -20.80
C ASP A 233 -13.16 -5.48 -19.38
N PRO A 234 -14.47 -5.71 -19.21
CA PRO A 234 -15.07 -5.84 -17.89
C PRO A 234 -14.46 -6.95 -17.02
N VAL A 235 -14.07 -8.08 -17.62
CA VAL A 235 -13.55 -9.25 -16.89
C VAL A 235 -12.13 -8.96 -16.39
N ASN A 236 -11.27 -8.41 -17.24
CA ASN A 236 -9.91 -8.04 -16.86
C ASN A 236 -9.92 -6.87 -15.88
N CYS A 237 -10.71 -5.83 -16.15
CA CYS A 237 -10.82 -4.66 -15.28
C CYS A 237 -11.32 -5.01 -13.88
N ALA A 238 -12.20 -5.99 -13.73
CA ALA A 238 -12.68 -6.44 -12.41
C ALA A 238 -11.57 -7.08 -11.55
N LYS A 239 -10.43 -7.47 -12.15
CA LYS A 239 -9.28 -8.07 -11.44
C LYS A 239 -8.18 -7.06 -11.11
N ILE A 240 -8.23 -5.84 -11.66
CA ILE A 240 -7.16 -4.86 -11.51
C ILE A 240 -7.42 -3.99 -10.28
N GLN A 241 -6.42 -3.91 -9.41
CA GLN A 241 -6.36 -2.99 -8.28
C GLN A 241 -5.03 -2.23 -8.30
N THR A 242 -5.01 -1.03 -7.73
CA THR A 242 -3.78 -0.35 -7.35
C THR A 242 -3.71 -0.24 -5.84
N PHE A 243 -2.53 -0.36 -5.27
CA PHE A 243 -2.34 -0.28 -3.82
C PHE A 243 -1.46 0.91 -3.45
N GLY A 244 -1.57 1.38 -2.22
CA GLY A 244 -0.63 2.32 -1.68
C GLY A 244 -0.32 2.10 -0.21
N ILE A 245 0.77 2.70 0.24
CA ILE A 245 1.20 2.64 1.65
C ILE A 245 1.40 4.06 2.13
N ILE A 246 0.75 4.39 3.23
CA ILE A 246 1.11 5.55 4.04
C ILE A 246 1.97 5.03 5.18
N HIS A 247 3.13 5.64 5.35
CA HIS A 247 4.00 5.31 6.45
C HIS A 247 4.52 6.58 7.10
N ALA A 248 4.61 6.60 8.43
CA ALA A 248 5.02 7.79 9.14
C ALA A 248 5.91 7.49 10.36
N GLY A 249 6.76 8.47 10.68
CA GLY A 249 7.60 8.49 11.87
C GLY A 249 6.89 8.92 13.14
N GLU A 250 7.58 8.82 14.27
CA GLU A 250 7.05 8.99 15.64
C GLU A 250 6.54 10.43 15.93
N TYR A 251 5.38 10.58 16.62
CA TYR A 251 5.16 11.65 17.62
C TYR A 251 3.89 11.51 18.51
N PHE A 252 4.04 11.98 19.76
CA PHE A 252 3.08 12.30 20.84
C PHE A 252 2.12 11.25 21.43
N ILE A 253 1.50 10.36 20.64
CA ILE A 253 0.51 9.40 21.17
C ILE A 253 0.90 7.94 20.90
N VAL A 254 1.73 7.68 19.89
CA VAL A 254 2.12 6.32 19.48
C VAL A 254 3.62 6.15 19.63
N SER A 255 4.03 5.12 20.37
CA SER A 255 5.44 4.74 20.61
C SER A 255 5.96 3.85 19.46
N GLY A 256 6.03 4.41 18.26
CA GLY A 256 6.44 3.63 17.08
C GLY A 256 6.24 4.34 15.75
N LEU A 257 6.54 3.62 14.69
CA LEU A 257 6.32 4.03 13.31
C LEU A 257 5.04 3.39 12.79
N ILE A 258 4.21 4.14 12.08
CA ILE A 258 2.94 3.60 11.58
C ILE A 258 3.02 3.24 10.10
N MET A 259 2.27 2.21 9.71
CA MET A 259 2.02 1.84 8.33
C MET A 259 0.52 1.60 8.13
N MET A 260 -0.04 2.09 7.03
CA MET A 260 -1.40 1.81 6.62
C MET A 260 -1.44 1.57 5.12
N THR A 261 -2.12 0.50 4.71
CA THR A 261 -2.35 0.22 3.29
C THR A 261 -3.61 0.91 2.80
N ILE A 262 -3.62 1.27 1.52
CA ILE A 262 -4.79 1.73 0.80
C ILE A 262 -4.95 0.87 -0.44
N TYR A 263 -6.14 0.38 -0.70
CA TYR A 263 -6.47 -0.35 -1.92
C TYR A 263 -7.47 0.45 -2.73
N MET A 264 -7.26 0.52 -4.04
CA MET A 264 -8.16 1.21 -4.96
C MET A 264 -8.54 0.32 -6.14
N ASP A 265 -9.84 0.07 -6.27
CA ASP A 265 -10.47 -0.67 -7.35
C ASP A 265 -11.55 0.15 -8.07
N ARG A 266 -12.19 -0.45 -9.09
CA ARG A 266 -13.33 0.13 -9.80
C ARG A 266 -14.51 -0.86 -9.76
N PRO A 267 -15.32 -0.83 -8.70
CA PRO A 267 -16.37 -1.83 -8.49
C PRO A 267 -17.49 -1.73 -9.54
N CYS A 268 -17.90 -0.51 -9.90
CA CYS A 268 -18.97 -0.30 -10.87
C CYS A 268 -18.88 1.10 -11.51
N GLY A 269 -19.45 1.23 -12.70
CA GLY A 269 -19.59 2.50 -13.42
C GLY A 269 -18.27 3.27 -13.54
N PHE A 270 -18.28 4.52 -13.10
CA PHE A 270 -17.13 5.42 -13.14
C PHE A 270 -16.50 5.67 -11.76
N VAL A 271 -16.92 4.89 -10.76
CA VAL A 271 -16.53 5.04 -9.36
C VAL A 271 -15.23 4.29 -9.09
N TYR A 272 -14.30 4.96 -8.41
CA TYR A 272 -13.05 4.41 -7.92
C TYR A 272 -13.18 4.28 -6.41
N ARG A 273 -13.32 3.07 -5.90
CA ARG A 273 -13.50 2.85 -4.47
C ARG A 273 -12.14 2.73 -3.81
N VAL A 274 -12.01 3.34 -2.64
CA VAL A 274 -10.86 3.31 -1.77
C VAL A 274 -11.25 2.57 -0.51
N GLN A 275 -10.44 1.57 -0.15
CA GLN A 275 -10.55 0.84 1.11
C GLN A 275 -9.24 1.02 1.87
N ARG A 276 -9.33 1.53 3.10
CA ARG A 276 -8.17 1.68 3.98
C ARG A 276 -7.98 0.38 4.76
N GLY A 277 -6.73 -0.03 4.92
CA GLY A 277 -6.37 -1.10 5.85
C GLY A 277 -6.24 -0.57 7.27
N GLU A 278 -6.05 -1.49 8.21
CA GLU A 278 -5.74 -1.15 9.59
C GLU A 278 -4.41 -0.39 9.71
N ILE A 279 -4.31 0.46 10.73
CA ILE A 279 -3.06 1.11 11.09
C ILE A 279 -2.22 0.11 11.88
N MET A 280 -1.05 -0.24 11.33
CA MET A 280 -0.08 -1.13 11.96
C MET A 280 1.10 -0.34 12.53
N GLU A 281 1.77 -0.88 13.55
CA GLU A 281 2.86 -0.23 14.28
C GLU A 281 4.17 -1.05 14.18
N ILE A 282 5.28 -0.41 13.80
CA ILE A 282 6.62 -0.89 14.14
C ILE A 282 6.96 -0.28 15.49
N PRO A 283 7.04 -1.09 16.56
CA PRO A 283 7.19 -0.60 17.91
C PRO A 283 8.61 -0.10 18.16
N ASP A 284 8.74 0.82 19.11
CA ASP A 284 10.02 1.28 19.64
C ASP A 284 10.54 0.44 20.83
N SER A 285 9.83 -0.65 21.15
CA SER A 285 10.11 -1.57 22.24
C SER A 285 9.83 -3.02 21.83
N ASP A 286 10.37 -3.96 22.60
CA ASP A 286 10.27 -5.40 22.37
C ASP A 286 8.92 -6.00 22.81
N GLU A 287 8.27 -5.41 23.82
CA GLU A 287 6.96 -5.87 24.33
C GLU A 287 5.88 -5.97 23.25
N LYS A 288 5.94 -5.08 22.24
CA LYS A 288 4.98 -5.01 21.14
C LYS A 288 5.47 -5.65 19.84
N PHE A 289 6.62 -6.32 19.84
CA PHE A 289 7.24 -6.87 18.63
C PHE A 289 6.31 -7.67 17.69
N PRO A 290 5.30 -8.43 18.18
CA PRO A 290 4.38 -9.15 17.29
C PRO A 290 3.69 -8.28 16.23
N SER A 291 3.51 -6.97 16.44
CA SER A 291 2.92 -6.07 15.45
C SER A 291 3.78 -5.91 14.19
N VAL A 292 5.09 -6.13 14.28
CA VAL A 292 6.00 -6.15 13.12
C VAL A 292 5.62 -7.28 12.16
N LEU A 293 5.17 -8.43 12.68
CA LEU A 293 4.82 -9.59 11.86
C LEU A 293 3.63 -9.29 10.94
N GLU A 294 2.66 -8.50 11.43
CA GLU A 294 1.51 -8.04 10.64
C GLU A 294 1.92 -7.14 9.47
N ILE A 295 2.93 -6.29 9.69
CA ILE A 295 3.50 -5.41 8.66
C ILE A 295 4.19 -6.23 7.58
N LEU A 296 5.06 -7.18 7.97
CA LEU A 296 5.76 -8.04 7.00
C LEU A 296 4.78 -8.91 6.21
N ALA A 297 3.78 -9.49 6.89
CA ALA A 297 2.69 -10.22 6.26
C ALA A 297 1.95 -9.36 5.24
N THR A 298 1.64 -8.11 5.58
CA THR A 298 0.91 -7.19 4.70
C THR A 298 1.71 -6.82 3.46
N VAL A 299 3.01 -6.54 3.58
CA VAL A 299 3.90 -6.29 2.44
C VAL A 299 3.95 -7.49 1.49
N LEU A 300 4.03 -8.71 2.04
CA LEU A 300 4.03 -9.92 1.22
C LEU A 300 2.68 -10.18 0.54
N ARG A 301 1.54 -9.90 1.20
CA ARG A 301 0.21 -10.03 0.55
C ARG A 301 0.03 -9.11 -0.65
N ILE A 302 0.60 -7.90 -0.61
CA ILE A 302 0.61 -6.97 -1.76
C ILE A 302 1.26 -7.63 -2.98
N LYS A 303 2.37 -8.36 -2.76
CA LYS A 303 3.13 -9.05 -3.81
C LYS A 303 2.38 -10.25 -4.40
N ILE A 304 1.62 -10.98 -3.57
CA ILE A 304 1.02 -12.28 -3.93
C ILE A 304 -0.17 -12.13 -4.89
N SER A 305 -0.54 -10.92 -5.32
CA SER A 305 -1.52 -10.69 -6.40
C SER A 305 -1.04 -11.28 -7.75
N LYS A 306 -1.08 -12.61 -7.84
CA LYS A 306 -0.94 -13.44 -9.03
C LYS A 306 -2.09 -13.07 -9.98
N TYR A 307 -1.89 -12.79 -11.27
CA TYR A 307 -1.21 -13.59 -12.29
C TYR A 307 -1.52 -15.09 -12.16
N ASP A 308 -2.81 -15.40 -12.22
CA ASP A 308 -3.30 -16.58 -12.96
C ASP A 308 -3.79 -16.13 -14.34
#